data_AF-A0A6N9ZLF7-F1
#
_entry.id   AF-A0A6N9ZLF7-F1
#
_cell.length_a   1.000
_cell.length_b   1.000
_cell.length_c   1.000
_cell.angle_alpha   90.00
_cell.angle_beta   90.00
_cell.angle_gamma   90.00
#
_symmetry.space_group_name_H-M   'P 1'
#
loop_
_entity.id
_entity.type
_entity.pdbx_description
1 polymer ?
#
loop_
_entity_poly.entity_id
_entity_poly.type
_entity_poly.pdbx_seq_one_letter_code
_entity_poly.pdbx_strand_id
1 'polypeptide(L)'
;MNPVSSRVLLSSMEAARRETRHHLDRIHRQITGRAERRAVTEKAKARSHRRGGSRWTRSDEQLFQDHVDRLSFERRTEIAALARKLQHQERAITMRMMLGDDAGNAAA
;
A
#
# COMPACT_ATOMS: atom_id res chain seq x y z
N MET A 1 -0.13 21.39 -30.81
CA MET A 1 -0.29 20.40 -29.73
C MET A 1 -1.68 19.79 -29.87
N ASN A 2 -1.79 18.52 -30.27
CA ASN A 2 -3.10 17.87 -30.35
C ASN A 2 -3.65 17.66 -28.93
N PRO A 3 -4.91 18.04 -28.63
CA PRO A 3 -5.51 17.74 -27.35
C PRO A 3 -5.50 16.22 -27.17
N VAL A 4 -4.83 15.74 -26.12
CA VAL A 4 -4.88 14.33 -25.74
C VAL A 4 -6.36 13.95 -25.63
N SER A 5 -6.79 12.94 -26.39
CA SER A 5 -8.17 12.49 -26.38
C SER A 5 -8.62 12.23 -24.93
N SER A 6 -9.81 12.71 -24.57
CA SER A 6 -10.33 12.66 -23.20
C SER A 6 -10.22 11.27 -22.57
N ARG A 7 -10.45 10.22 -23.38
CA ARG A 7 -10.33 8.81 -22.99
C ARG A 7 -8.89 8.39 -22.69
N VAL A 8 -7.93 8.88 -23.48
CA VAL A 8 -6.49 8.60 -23.28
C VAL A 8 -6.01 9.23 -21.98
N LEU A 9 -6.43 10.45 -21.69
CA LEU A 9 -6.11 11.12 -20.43
C LEU A 9 -6.69 10.36 -19.23
N LEU A 10 -7.97 9.99 -19.28
CA LEU A 10 -8.62 9.22 -18.21
C LEU A 10 -7.90 7.88 -17.95
N SER A 11 -7.58 7.14 -19.00
CA SER A 11 -6.83 5.87 -18.90
C SER A 11 -5.45 6.06 -18.25
N SER A 12 -4.74 7.14 -18.58
CA SER A 12 -3.46 7.49 -17.95
C SER A 12 -3.62 7.80 -16.45
N MET A 13 -4.66 8.55 -16.07
CA MET A 13 -4.96 8.87 -14.67
C MET A 13 -5.26 7.60 -13.87
N GLU A 14 -6.06 6.69 -14.43
CA GLU A 14 -6.36 5.40 -13.80
C GLU A 14 -5.12 4.51 -13.65
N ALA A 15 -4.22 4.50 -14.65
CA ALA A 15 -2.95 3.79 -14.57
C ALA A 15 -2.08 4.33 -13.43
N ALA A 16 -1.95 5.66 -13.32
CA ALA A 16 -1.21 6.30 -12.23
C ALA A 16 -1.80 6.02 -10.84
N ARG A 17 -3.13 5.92 -10.74
CA ARG A 17 -3.84 5.50 -9.52
C ARG A 17 -3.51 4.04 -9.16
N ARG A 18 -3.61 3.12 -10.12
CA ARG A 18 -3.27 1.70 -9.93
C ARG A 18 -1.83 1.52 -9.48
N GLU A 19 -0.90 2.23 -10.09
CA GLU A 19 0.51 2.19 -9.72
C GLU A 19 0.73 2.66 -8.26
N THR A 20 0.12 3.78 -7.87
CA THR A 20 0.23 4.30 -6.50
C THR A 20 -0.36 3.32 -5.47
N ARG A 21 -1.49 2.68 -5.79
CA ARG A 21 -2.08 1.63 -4.95
C ARG A 21 -1.18 0.40 -4.85
N HIS A 22 -0.65 -0.09 -5.96
CA HIS A 22 0.29 -1.21 -5.97
C HIS A 22 1.57 -0.90 -5.19
N HIS A 23 2.01 0.35 -5.18
CA HIS A 23 3.14 0.76 -4.36
C HIS A 23 2.80 0.62 -2.87
N LEU A 24 1.66 1.16 -2.42
CA LEU A 24 1.20 0.99 -1.04
C LEU A 24 1.10 -0.49 -0.64
N ASP A 25 0.47 -1.32 -1.47
CA ASP A 25 0.35 -2.76 -1.22
C ASP A 25 1.72 -3.43 -1.06
N ARG A 26 2.70 -3.05 -1.89
CA ARG A 26 4.07 -3.56 -1.82
C ARG A 26 4.76 -3.15 -0.52
N ILE A 27 4.55 -1.92 -0.06
CA ILE A 27 5.09 -1.43 1.21
C ILE A 27 4.54 -2.26 2.37
N HIS A 28 3.22 -2.44 2.44
CA HIS A 28 2.59 -3.24 3.48
C HIS A 28 3.09 -4.69 3.48
N ARG A 29 3.16 -5.33 2.31
CA ARG A 29 3.73 -6.69 2.19
C ARG A 29 5.18 -6.76 2.64
N GLN A 30 5.99 -5.74 2.32
CA GLN A 30 7.38 -5.68 2.78
C GLN A 30 7.49 -5.52 4.29
N ILE A 31 6.63 -4.73 4.91
CA ILE A 31 6.57 -4.56 6.36
C ILE A 31 6.25 -5.90 7.02
N THR A 32 5.13 -6.53 6.64
CA THR A 32 4.69 -7.82 7.17
C THR A 32 5.77 -8.89 6.98
N GLY A 33 6.29 -9.05 5.76
CA GLY A 33 7.30 -10.07 5.48
C GLY A 33 8.64 -9.83 6.19
N ARG A 34 9.02 -8.57 6.46
CA ARG A 34 10.22 -8.26 7.26
C ARG A 34 9.98 -8.50 8.75
N ALA A 35 8.82 -8.12 9.27
CA ALA A 35 8.43 -8.37 10.65
C ALA A 35 8.41 -9.87 10.96
N GLU A 36 7.82 -10.67 10.07
CA GLU A 36 7.77 -12.13 10.20
C GLU A 36 9.19 -12.73 10.23
N ARG A 37 10.07 -12.35 9.30
CA ARG A 37 11.47 -12.83 9.31
C ARG A 37 12.21 -12.46 10.59
N ARG A 38 11.99 -11.26 11.13
CA ARG A 38 12.60 -10.83 12.40
C ARG A 38 12.10 -11.68 13.56
N ALA A 39 10.79 -11.85 13.70
CA ALA A 39 10.18 -12.67 14.74
C ALA A 39 10.66 -14.14 14.66
N VAL A 40 10.69 -14.73 13.45
CA VAL A 40 11.19 -16.09 13.24
C VAL A 40 12.67 -16.23 13.61
N THR A 41 13.49 -15.23 13.27
CA THR A 41 14.94 -15.23 13.59
C THR A 41 15.16 -15.12 15.10
N GLU A 42 14.44 -14.23 15.78
CA GLU A 42 14.51 -14.07 17.24
C GLU A 42 14.05 -15.34 17.95
N LYS A 43 12.96 -15.95 17.50
CA LYS A 43 12.50 -17.25 17.97
C LYS A 43 13.52 -18.37 17.72
N ALA A 44 14.16 -18.40 16.56
CA ALA A 44 15.20 -19.39 16.27
C ALA A 44 16.39 -19.25 17.23
N LYS A 45 16.81 -18.02 17.53
CA LYS A 45 17.82 -17.74 18.57
C LYS A 45 17.34 -18.17 19.96
N ALA A 46 16.09 -17.89 20.33
CA ALA A 46 15.56 -18.33 21.61
C ALA A 46 15.55 -19.87 21.75
N ARG A 47 15.25 -20.59 20.66
CA ARG A 47 15.28 -22.06 20.60
C ARG A 47 16.69 -22.65 20.63
N SER A 48 17.69 -22.01 20.01
CA SER A 48 19.07 -22.48 20.17
C SER A 48 19.51 -22.45 21.63
N HIS A 49 18.90 -21.59 22.45
CA HIS A 49 19.13 -21.49 23.89
C HIS A 49 18.13 -22.32 24.75
N ARG A 50 16.99 -22.77 24.21
CA ARG A 50 15.99 -23.58 24.92
C ARG A 50 15.55 -24.80 24.08
N ARG A 51 15.84 -26.01 24.58
CA ARG A 51 15.35 -27.28 24.02
C ARG A 51 13.82 -27.41 24.22
N GLY A 52 13.00 -26.82 23.36
CA GLY A 52 11.54 -26.94 23.41
C GLY A 52 10.82 -26.57 22.10
N GLY A 53 9.98 -27.46 21.57
CA GLY A 53 9.25 -27.36 20.29
C GLY A 53 8.29 -26.16 20.21
N SER A 54 8.18 -25.44 19.10
CA SER A 54 7.54 -25.74 17.78
C SER A 54 6.05 -25.38 17.63
N ARG A 55 5.54 -24.40 18.38
CA ARG A 55 4.29 -23.69 18.02
C ARG A 55 4.48 -22.18 18.07
N TRP A 56 3.82 -21.44 17.17
CA TRP A 56 3.70 -19.98 17.26
C TRP A 56 2.99 -19.64 18.57
N THR A 57 3.69 -18.94 19.45
CA THR A 57 3.19 -18.58 20.77
C THR A 57 2.61 -17.17 20.75
N ARG A 58 1.82 -16.83 21.77
CA ARG A 58 1.33 -15.45 21.94
C ARG A 58 2.48 -14.44 22.06
N SER A 59 3.61 -14.85 22.62
CA SER A 59 4.82 -14.02 22.68
C SER A 59 5.45 -13.82 21.30
N ASP A 60 5.44 -14.83 20.42
CA ASP A 60 5.89 -14.68 19.03
C ASP A 60 4.98 -13.71 18.25
N GLU A 61 3.66 -13.78 18.47
CA GLU A 61 2.69 -12.86 17.89
C GLU A 61 2.96 -11.42 18.34
N GLN A 62 3.17 -11.19 19.63
CA GLN A 62 3.47 -9.85 20.14
C GLN A 62 4.76 -9.29 19.53
N LEU A 63 5.84 -10.08 19.49
CA LEU A 63 7.09 -9.66 18.86
C LEU A 63 6.90 -9.32 17.38
N PHE A 64 6.10 -10.12 16.67
CA PHE A 64 5.75 -9.83 15.28
C PHE A 64 5.01 -8.49 15.15
N GLN A 65 3.99 -8.23 15.97
CA GLN A 65 3.25 -6.96 15.96
C GLN A 65 4.17 -5.77 16.30
N ASP A 66 5.06 -5.91 17.29
CA ASP A 66 6.03 -4.89 17.66
C ASP A 66 6.96 -4.55 16.47
N HIS A 67 7.38 -5.57 15.71
CA HIS A 67 8.17 -5.36 14.49
C HIS A 67 7.36 -4.70 13.37
N VAL A 68 6.08 -5.07 13.20
CA VAL A 68 5.16 -4.42 12.25
C VAL A 68 5.01 -2.94 12.60
N ASP A 69 4.76 -2.62 13.86
CA ASP A 69 4.56 -1.26 14.33
C ASP A 69 5.80 -0.41 14.14
N ARG A 70 6.97 -0.95 14.51
CA ARG A 70 8.25 -0.27 14.30
C ARG A 70 8.53 0.01 12.82
N LEU A 71 8.38 -0.98 11.96
CA LEU A 71 8.63 -0.83 10.51
C LEU A 71 7.59 0.12 9.86
N SER A 72 6.34 0.08 10.32
CA SER A 72 5.30 1.00 9.88
C SER A 72 5.60 2.43 10.32
N PHE A 73 6.10 2.62 11.54
CA PHE A 73 6.53 3.92 12.06
C PHE A 73 7.69 4.49 11.24
N GLU A 74 8.72 3.68 10.94
CA GLU A 74 9.86 4.07 10.11
C GLU A 74 9.42 4.55 8.71
N ARG A 75 8.38 3.93 8.14
CA ARG A 75 7.85 4.25 6.80
C ARG A 75 6.61 5.16 6.80
N ARG A 76 6.19 5.68 7.95
CA ARG A 76 4.91 6.41 8.10
C ARG A 76 4.76 7.58 7.13
N THR A 77 5.84 8.32 6.92
CA THR A 77 5.83 9.53 6.06
C THR A 77 5.61 9.15 4.59
N GLU A 78 6.26 8.07 4.14
CA GLU A 78 6.12 7.54 2.78
C GLU A 78 4.70 7.02 2.55
N ILE A 79 4.17 6.22 3.49
CA ILE A 79 2.80 5.70 3.44
C ILE A 79 1.79 6.86 3.41
N ALA A 80 1.95 7.86 4.28
CA ALA A 80 1.06 9.02 4.32
C ALA A 80 1.13 9.87 3.04
N ALA A 81 2.31 10.03 2.44
CA ALA A 81 2.48 10.73 1.17
C ALA A 81 1.76 10.00 0.03
N LEU A 82 1.93 8.68 -0.07
CA LEU A 82 1.28 7.86 -1.10
C LEU A 82 -0.24 7.79 -0.90
N ALA A 83 -0.72 7.68 0.34
CA ALA A 83 -2.15 7.71 0.65
C ALA A 83 -2.80 9.04 0.24
N ARG A 84 -2.15 10.17 0.55
CA ARG A 84 -2.62 11.49 0.08
C ARG A 84 -2.61 11.59 -1.44
N LYS A 85 -1.54 11.12 -2.10
CA LYS A 85 -1.46 11.10 -3.56
C LYS A 85 -2.60 10.28 -4.17
N LEU A 86 -2.89 9.11 -3.61
CA LEU A 86 -3.99 8.25 -4.06
C LEU A 86 -5.34 8.97 -3.94
N GLN A 87 -5.61 9.62 -2.81
CA GLN A 87 -6.83 10.41 -2.61
C GLN A 87 -6.97 11.55 -3.64
N HIS A 88 -5.88 12.24 -3.97
CA HIS A 88 -5.90 13.29 -5.00
C HIS A 88 -6.17 12.72 -6.39
N GLN A 89 -5.56 11.57 -6.73
CA GLN A 89 -5.81 10.89 -8.00
C GLN A 89 -7.26 10.43 -8.12
N GLU A 90 -7.83 9.87 -7.05
CA GLU A 90 -9.23 9.44 -7.03
C GLU A 90 -10.19 10.61 -7.23
N ARG A 91 -9.97 11.74 -6.53
CA ARG A 91 -10.74 12.97 -6.75
C ARG A 91 -10.62 13.47 -8.18
N ALA A 92 -9.40 13.51 -8.74
CA ALA A 92 -9.19 13.99 -10.10
C ALA A 92 -9.89 13.10 -11.14
N ILE A 93 -9.86 11.77 -10.95
CA ILE A 93 -10.58 10.82 -11.81
C ILE A 93 -12.09 11.05 -11.72
N THR A 94 -12.66 11.16 -10.52
CA THR A 94 -14.09 11.42 -10.33
C THR A 94 -14.52 12.71 -11.02
N MET A 95 -13.79 13.81 -10.81
CA MET A 95 -14.07 15.08 -11.48
C MET A 95 -14.01 14.95 -13.00
N ARG A 96 -13.03 14.20 -13.52
CA ARG A 96 -12.87 13.98 -14.96
C ARG A 96 -14.01 13.17 -15.56
N MET A 97 -14.52 12.16 -14.85
CA MET A 97 -15.69 11.38 -15.27
C MET A 97 -16.92 12.29 -15.36
N MET A 98 -17.19 13.07 -14.31
CA MET A 98 -18.31 14.04 -14.29
C MET A 98 -18.25 15.03 -15.46
N LEU A 99 -17.08 15.66 -15.69
CA LEU A 99 -16.86 16.59 -16.80
C LEU A 99 -16.96 15.95 -18.20
N GLY A 100 -16.74 14.63 -18.31
CA GLY A 100 -16.87 13.89 -19.56
C GLY A 100 -18.32 13.50 -19.88
N ASP A 101 -19.10 13.21 -18.84
CA ASP A 101 -20.51 12.85 -18.94
C ASP A 101 -21.38 14.07 -19.30
N ASP A 102 -21.06 15.24 -18.73
CA ASP A 102 -21.74 16.51 -19.05
C ASP A 102 -21.58 16.92 -20.53
N ALA A 103 -20.42 16.66 -21.13
CA ALA A 103 -20.16 16.94 -22.54
C ALA A 103 -20.87 15.96 -23.49
N GLY A 104 -21.14 14.72 -23.04
CA GLY A 104 -21.91 13.73 -23.79
C GLY A 104 -23.42 14.01 -23.76
N ASN A 105 -23.93 14.55 -22.64
CA ASN A 105 -25.34 14.88 -22.47
C ASN A 105 -25.74 16.19 -23.18
N ALA A 106 -24.82 17.15 -23.36
CA ALA A 106 -25.08 18.39 -24.08
C ALA A 106 -25.03 18.27 -25.62
N ALA A 107 -24.60 17.11 -26.15
CA ALA A 107 -24.47 16.85 -27.58
C ALA A 107 -25.56 15.91 -28.15
N ALA A 108 -26.58 15.59 -27.35
CA ALA A 108 -27.76 14.78 -27.70
C ALA A 108 -29.02 15.66 -27.71
#